data_AF-A0AAX1LC00-F1
#
_entry.id   AF-A0AAX1LC00-F1
#
_cell.length_a   1.000
_cell.length_b   1.000
_cell.length_c   1.000
_cell.angle_alpha   90.00
_cell.angle_beta   90.00
_cell.angle_gamma   90.00
#
_symmetry.space_group_name_H-M   'P 1'
#
loop_
_entity.id
_entity.type
_entity.pdbx_description
1 polymer ?
#
loop_
_entity_poly.entity_id
_entity_poly.type
_entity_poly.pdbx_seq_one_letter_code
_entity_poly.pdbx_strand_id
1 'polypeptide(L)'
;MVPMWGQSDGREDGSEVEDILARLSVAEREILTREGESFPRAMLEKEVAAGSDDTEKIARMTAIVGTWLNTNTGSVWEVGPLEDTRYSRRFGVGVARQSDGSFTPLVTAVEDIVSADGNRSDLLDRLQSFAEFDRRQYLKRS
;
A
#
# COMPACT_ATOMS: atom_id res chain seq x y z
N MET A 1 -8.00 16.43 -16.44
CA MET A 1 -7.58 15.13 -17.00
C MET A 1 -7.01 14.37 -15.82
N VAL A 2 -7.80 13.46 -15.25
CA VAL A 2 -7.39 12.67 -14.06
C VAL A 2 -6.52 11.53 -14.58
N PRO A 3 -5.29 11.30 -14.07
CA PRO A 3 -4.52 10.12 -14.44
C PRO A 3 -5.31 8.89 -14.01
N MET A 4 -5.75 8.11 -15.00
CA MET A 4 -6.46 6.85 -14.78
C MET A 4 -5.40 5.80 -14.47
N TRP A 5 -5.21 5.50 -13.19
CA TRP A 5 -4.44 4.32 -12.78
C TRP A 5 -5.15 3.09 -13.36
N GLY A 6 -4.48 2.33 -14.24
CA GLY A 6 -5.00 1.05 -14.74
C GLY A 6 -5.13 0.87 -16.26
N GLN A 7 -4.53 1.72 -17.10
CA GLN A 7 -4.27 1.36 -18.50
C GLN A 7 -2.76 1.36 -18.77
N SER A 8 -2.09 0.29 -18.36
CA SER A 8 -0.76 -0.04 -18.86
C SER A 8 -0.86 -1.33 -19.66
N ASP A 9 -0.52 -1.24 -20.95
CA ASP A 9 -0.43 -2.34 -21.91
C ASP A 9 0.63 -3.36 -21.46
N GLY A 10 0.27 -4.32 -20.61
CA GLY A 10 0.96 -5.60 -20.44
C GLY A 10 2.47 -5.57 -20.14
N ARG A 11 3.06 -4.42 -19.83
CA ARG A 11 4.42 -4.26 -19.32
C ARG A 11 4.29 -3.97 -17.84
N GLU A 12 4.77 -4.91 -17.05
CA GLU A 12 4.91 -4.82 -15.61
C GLU A 12 5.84 -3.63 -15.28
N ASP A 13 5.28 -2.47 -14.99
CA ASP A 13 6.03 -1.30 -14.50
C ASP A 13 6.41 -1.53 -13.02
N GLY A 14 7.32 -2.47 -12.77
CA GLY A 14 8.09 -2.50 -11.52
C GLY A 14 8.90 -1.21 -11.30
N SER A 15 9.08 -0.40 -12.36
CA SER A 15 9.82 0.86 -12.34
C SER A 15 9.17 1.94 -11.48
N GLU A 16 7.84 2.01 -11.38
CA GLU A 16 7.19 3.14 -10.72
C GLU A 16 7.28 3.05 -9.19
N VAL A 17 7.14 1.86 -8.62
CA VAL A 17 7.36 1.63 -7.18
C VAL A 17 8.84 1.82 -6.84
N GLU A 18 9.76 1.32 -7.67
CA GLU A 18 11.20 1.53 -7.48
C GLU A 18 11.58 3.02 -7.52
N ASP A 19 11.02 3.78 -8.46
CA ASP A 19 11.24 5.23 -8.59
C ASP A 19 10.70 5.99 -7.37
N ILE A 20 9.53 5.60 -6.86
CA ILE A 20 8.96 6.18 -5.65
C ILE A 20 9.83 5.86 -4.43
N LEU A 21 10.26 4.61 -4.27
CA LEU A 21 11.13 4.21 -3.18
C LEU A 21 12.51 4.87 -3.27
N ALA A 22 13.03 5.10 -4.48
CA ALA A 22 14.30 5.80 -4.69
C ALA A 22 14.27 7.26 -4.22
N ARG A 23 13.09 7.87 -4.16
CA ARG A 23 12.89 9.24 -3.63
C ARG A 23 12.85 9.27 -2.10
N LEU A 24 12.73 8.14 -1.43
CA LEU A 24 12.82 8.04 0.03
C LEU A 24 14.29 8.11 0.47
N SER A 25 14.51 8.63 1.69
CA SER A 25 15.84 8.59 2.30
C SER A 25 16.31 7.14 2.50
N VAL A 26 17.63 6.94 2.63
CA VAL A 26 18.20 5.60 2.87
C VAL A 26 17.61 4.99 4.15
N ALA A 27 17.45 5.79 5.21
CA ALA A 27 16.86 5.34 6.47
C ALA A 27 15.39 4.93 6.33
N GLU A 28 14.58 5.69 5.59
CA GLU A 28 13.18 5.34 5.32
C GLU A 28 13.09 4.02 4.54
N ARG A 29 13.91 3.83 3.51
CA ARG A 29 13.97 2.56 2.77
C ARG A 29 14.35 1.39 3.67
N GLU A 30 15.35 1.57 4.53
CA GLU A 30 15.79 0.52 5.45
C GLU A 30 14.68 0.08 6.41
N ILE A 31 13.86 1.03 6.91
CA ILE A 31 12.70 0.70 7.75
C ILE A 31 11.67 -0.14 6.98
N LEU A 32 11.47 0.11 5.68
CA LEU A 32 10.50 -0.62 4.87
C LEU A 32 10.97 -2.02 4.50
N THR A 33 12.27 -2.18 4.26
CA THR A 33 12.85 -3.45 3.77
C THR A 33 13.43 -4.33 4.87
N ARG A 34 13.49 -3.86 6.12
CA ARG A 34 13.95 -4.67 7.25
C ARG A 34 12.79 -5.49 7.82
N GLU A 35 13.00 -6.81 7.87
CA GLU A 35 12.05 -7.72 8.51
C GLU A 35 11.91 -7.43 10.01
N GLY A 36 10.68 -7.52 10.51
CA GLY A 36 10.37 -7.35 11.93
C GLY A 36 10.15 -5.89 12.37
N GLU A 37 10.32 -4.92 11.47
CA GLU A 37 9.99 -3.53 11.72
C GLU A 37 8.50 -3.32 11.97
N SER A 38 8.18 -2.35 12.84
CA SER A 38 6.81 -1.91 13.05
C SER A 38 6.26 -1.21 11.81
N PHE A 39 4.94 -1.24 11.65
CA PHE A 39 4.24 -0.56 10.57
C PHE A 39 4.63 0.94 10.46
N PRO A 40 4.93 1.46 9.26
CA PRO A 40 5.56 2.77 9.04
C PRO A 40 4.58 3.96 9.16
N ARG A 41 3.77 4.02 10.23
CA ARG A 41 2.72 5.03 10.42
C ARG A 41 3.24 6.47 10.29
N ALA A 42 4.37 6.77 10.92
CA ALA A 42 4.96 8.12 10.90
C ALA A 42 5.35 8.58 9.49
N MET A 43 5.75 7.65 8.60
CA MET A 43 6.01 7.98 7.20
C MET A 43 4.72 8.34 6.47
N LEU A 44 3.62 7.60 6.71
CA LEU A 44 2.33 7.89 6.10
C LEU A 44 1.76 9.24 6.56
N GLU A 45 1.89 9.57 7.85
CA GLU A 45 1.49 10.87 8.39
C GLU A 45 2.27 12.03 7.73
N LYS A 46 3.58 11.83 7.50
CA LYS A 46 4.43 12.78 6.78
C LYS A 46 3.98 12.97 5.33
N GLU A 47 3.66 11.89 4.62
CA GLU A 47 3.19 11.96 3.22
C GLU A 47 1.84 12.67 3.09
N VAL A 48 0.90 12.39 4.01
CA VAL A 48 -0.38 13.11 4.08
C VAL A 48 -0.17 14.61 4.25
N ALA A 49 0.73 14.99 5.15
CA ALA A 49 1.04 16.38 5.48
C ALA A 49 1.87 17.09 4.39
N ALA A 50 2.40 16.35 3.40
CA ALA A 50 3.17 16.93 2.32
C ALA A 50 2.31 17.87 1.46
N GLY A 51 2.95 18.87 0.84
CA GLY A 51 2.30 19.80 -0.07
C GLY A 51 2.10 19.27 -1.50
N SER A 52 2.33 17.97 -1.72
CA SER A 52 2.08 17.28 -2.99
C SER A 52 0.59 17.15 -3.28
N ASP A 53 0.26 16.89 -4.55
CA ASP A 53 -1.13 16.59 -4.93
C ASP A 53 -1.59 15.21 -4.45
N ASP A 54 -2.90 14.98 -4.45
CA ASP A 54 -3.51 13.75 -3.95
C ASP A 54 -3.06 12.52 -4.73
N THR A 55 -2.80 12.65 -6.03
CA THR A 55 -2.36 11.51 -6.86
C THR A 55 -0.97 11.06 -6.44
N GLU A 56 -0.05 12.01 -6.26
CA GLU A 56 1.29 11.73 -5.78
C GLU A 56 1.28 11.16 -4.35
N LYS A 57 0.41 11.68 -3.46
CA LYS A 57 0.24 11.13 -2.11
C LYS A 57 -0.24 9.69 -2.14
N ILE A 58 -1.26 9.39 -2.94
CA ILE A 58 -1.81 8.04 -3.08
C ILE A 58 -0.72 7.08 -3.57
N ALA A 59 0.03 7.47 -4.60
CA ALA A 59 1.11 6.66 -5.14
C ALA A 59 2.19 6.35 -4.09
N ARG A 60 2.68 7.38 -3.40
CA ARG A 60 3.73 7.26 -2.37
C ARG A 60 3.29 6.40 -1.19
N MET A 61 2.10 6.68 -0.65
CA MET A 61 1.56 5.92 0.47
C MET A 61 1.30 4.46 0.09
N THR A 62 0.79 4.19 -1.11
CA THR A 62 0.60 2.82 -1.61
C THR A 62 1.94 2.09 -1.67
N ALA A 63 2.98 2.70 -2.27
CA ALA A 63 4.31 2.12 -2.34
C ALA A 63 4.91 1.82 -0.96
N ILE A 64 4.79 2.74 0.00
CA ILE A 64 5.25 2.56 1.38
C ILE A 64 4.57 1.36 2.03
N VAL A 65 3.23 1.32 2.00
CA VAL A 65 2.43 0.27 2.66
C VAL A 65 2.69 -1.09 2.02
N GLY A 66 2.63 -1.18 0.70
CA GLY A 66 2.79 -2.45 0.01
C GLY A 66 4.21 -3.00 0.08
N THR A 67 5.24 -2.13 0.09
CA THR A 67 6.63 -2.58 0.30
C THR A 67 6.79 -3.18 1.68
N TRP A 68 6.31 -2.51 2.73
CA TRP A 68 6.38 -3.05 4.09
C TRP A 68 5.61 -4.38 4.22
N LEU A 69 4.42 -4.48 3.61
CA LEU A 69 3.62 -5.71 3.63
C LEU A 69 4.33 -6.85 2.90
N ASN A 70 4.95 -6.58 1.75
CA ASN A 70 5.69 -7.57 1.00
C ASN A 70 6.86 -8.13 1.82
N THR A 71 7.64 -7.25 2.45
CA THR A 71 8.74 -7.64 3.33
C THR A 71 8.29 -8.40 4.58
N ASN A 72 7.17 -8.02 5.21
CA ASN A 72 6.83 -8.48 6.56
C ASN A 72 5.71 -9.53 6.63
N THR A 73 4.96 -9.79 5.56
CA THR A 73 3.75 -10.62 5.62
C THR A 73 3.68 -11.77 4.63
N GLY A 74 4.74 -11.97 3.84
CA GLY A 74 4.76 -12.96 2.74
C GLY A 74 3.77 -12.64 1.62
N SER A 75 3.27 -11.40 1.57
CA SER A 75 2.38 -10.93 0.51
C SER A 75 3.19 -10.52 -0.71
N VAL A 76 2.60 -10.57 -1.89
CA VAL A 76 3.22 -10.08 -3.13
C VAL A 76 2.37 -8.98 -3.74
N TRP A 77 3.00 -8.07 -4.48
CA TRP A 77 2.27 -7.09 -5.28
C TRP A 77 1.41 -7.81 -6.32
N GLU A 78 0.14 -7.41 -6.40
CA GLU A 78 -0.79 -7.98 -7.36
C GLU A 78 -1.76 -6.89 -7.85
N VAL A 79 -2.30 -7.09 -9.06
CA VAL A 79 -3.41 -6.29 -9.59
C VAL A 79 -4.68 -7.12 -9.44
N GLY A 80 -5.63 -6.59 -8.67
CA GLY A 80 -6.85 -7.30 -8.31
C GLY A 80 -8.08 -6.40 -8.29
N PRO A 81 -9.27 -6.98 -8.05
CA PRO A 81 -10.50 -6.22 -7.98
C PRO A 81 -10.48 -5.28 -6.77
N LEU A 82 -10.88 -4.01 -6.96
CA LEU A 82 -11.01 -3.06 -5.86
C LEU A 82 -12.30 -3.23 -5.05
N GLU A 83 -13.26 -3.97 -5.59
CA GLU A 83 -14.54 -4.24 -4.96
C GLU A 83 -14.71 -5.75 -4.73
N ASP A 84 -15.17 -6.14 -3.54
CA ASP A 84 -15.49 -7.52 -3.20
C ASP A 84 -16.86 -7.93 -3.79
N THR A 85 -16.99 -7.83 -5.11
CA THR A 85 -18.18 -8.26 -5.84
C THR A 85 -17.79 -9.14 -7.02
N ARG A 86 -18.68 -10.09 -7.38
CA ARG A 86 -18.48 -11.00 -8.53
C ARG A 86 -18.31 -10.28 -9.87
N TYR A 87 -18.61 -8.98 -9.93
CA TYR A 87 -18.57 -8.16 -11.14
C TYR A 87 -17.84 -6.84 -10.87
N SER A 88 -16.74 -6.87 -10.10
CA SER A 88 -15.93 -5.67 -9.86
C SER A 88 -15.59 -5.00 -11.18
N ARG A 89 -16.02 -3.74 -11.33
CA ARG A 89 -15.76 -2.94 -12.54
C ARG A 89 -14.43 -2.22 -12.48
N ARG A 90 -13.76 -2.25 -11.33
CA ARG A 90 -12.52 -1.55 -11.06
C ARG A 90 -11.45 -2.54 -10.61
N PHE A 91 -10.26 -2.39 -11.17
CA PHE A 91 -9.05 -3.12 -10.79
C PHE A 91 -8.01 -2.12 -10.31
N GLY A 92 -7.14 -2.53 -9.41
CA GLY A 92 -6.05 -1.68 -8.94
C GLY A 92 -4.99 -2.47 -8.18
N VAL A 93 -3.97 -1.74 -7.74
CA VAL A 93 -2.80 -2.32 -7.08
C VAL A 93 -3.12 -2.64 -5.64
N GLY A 94 -2.70 -3.83 -5.21
CA GLY A 94 -2.82 -4.27 -3.84
C GLY A 94 -1.73 -5.26 -3.49
N VAL A 95 -1.93 -5.95 -2.38
CA VAL A 95 -1.09 -7.08 -2.01
C VAL A 95 -1.94 -8.33 -1.87
N ALA A 96 -1.42 -9.42 -2.41
CA ALA A 96 -2.06 -10.72 -2.33
C ALA A 96 -1.27 -11.67 -1.46
N ARG A 97 -1.98 -12.50 -0.71
CA ARG A 97 -1.40 -13.61 0.04
C ARG A 97 -1.49 -14.89 -0.76
N GLN A 98 -0.34 -15.42 -1.14
CA GLN A 98 -0.28 -16.67 -1.90
C GLN A 98 -0.84 -17.87 -1.11
N SER A 99 -0.81 -17.82 0.23
CA SER A 99 -1.24 -18.95 1.07
C SER A 99 -2.74 -19.21 1.07
N ASP A 100 -3.56 -18.17 0.88
CA ASP A 100 -5.03 -18.26 0.95
C ASP A 100 -5.74 -17.57 -0.21
N GLY A 101 -5.00 -16.99 -1.15
CA GLY A 101 -5.55 -16.30 -2.32
C GLY A 101 -6.27 -15.00 -1.97
N SER A 102 -6.09 -14.46 -0.77
CA SER A 102 -6.70 -13.20 -0.37
C SER A 102 -5.99 -12.02 -1.05
N PHE A 103 -6.77 -11.03 -1.49
CA PHE A 103 -6.29 -9.79 -2.10
C PHE A 103 -6.72 -8.58 -1.26
N THR A 104 -5.79 -7.69 -0.95
CA THR A 104 -6.05 -6.45 -0.23
C THR A 104 -5.86 -5.25 -1.17
N PRO A 105 -6.93 -4.54 -1.56
CA PRO A 105 -6.85 -3.38 -2.44
C PRO A 105 -6.27 -2.17 -1.70
N LEU A 106 -4.94 -2.01 -1.76
CA LEU A 106 -4.23 -0.95 -1.03
C LEU A 106 -4.57 0.45 -1.54
N VAL A 107 -4.73 0.61 -2.86
CA VAL A 107 -5.05 1.91 -3.46
C VAL A 107 -6.33 2.50 -2.87
N THR A 108 -7.38 1.69 -2.69
CA THR A 108 -8.65 2.16 -2.12
C THR A 108 -8.50 2.59 -0.65
N ALA A 109 -7.78 1.81 0.15
CA ALA A 109 -7.54 2.18 1.55
C ALA A 109 -6.75 3.50 1.66
N VAL A 110 -5.81 3.73 0.75
CA VAL A 110 -5.01 4.96 0.70
C VAL A 110 -5.82 6.15 0.17
N GLU A 111 -6.63 5.95 -0.87
CA GLU A 111 -7.57 6.96 -1.39
C GLU A 111 -8.48 7.50 -0.27
N ASP A 112 -9.02 6.60 0.56
CA ASP A 112 -9.86 6.96 1.69
C ASP A 112 -9.08 7.81 2.73
N ILE A 113 -7.82 7.50 2.98
CA ILE A 113 -6.97 8.24 3.93
C ILE A 113 -6.64 9.64 3.40
N VAL A 114 -6.29 9.75 2.12
CA VAL A 114 -5.92 11.04 1.50
C VAL A 114 -7.13 11.96 1.40
N SER A 115 -8.29 11.43 1.03
CA SER A 115 -9.54 12.20 0.91
C SER A 115 -10.24 12.51 2.24
N ALA A 116 -9.82 11.90 3.35
CA ALA A 116 -10.40 12.11 4.66
C ALA A 116 -10.01 13.45 5.29
N ASP A 117 -10.97 14.36 5.50
CA ASP A 117 -10.75 15.65 6.16
C ASP A 117 -10.81 15.61 7.71
N GLY A 118 -11.40 14.57 8.31
CA GLY A 118 -11.62 14.52 9.77
C GLY A 118 -11.41 13.17 10.46
N ASN A 119 -11.57 12.06 9.75
CA ASN A 119 -11.43 10.69 10.28
C ASN A 119 -10.10 10.03 9.87
N ARG A 120 -9.12 10.82 9.43
CA ARG A 120 -7.87 10.32 8.86
C ARG A 120 -7.05 9.47 9.82
N SER A 121 -6.96 9.88 11.09
CA SER A 121 -6.24 9.10 12.11
C SER A 121 -6.85 7.71 12.27
N ASP A 122 -8.19 7.63 12.34
CA ASP A 122 -8.90 6.36 12.50
C ASP A 122 -8.67 5.42 11.31
N LEU A 123 -8.59 5.97 10.09
CA LEU A 123 -8.27 5.20 8.89
C LEU A 123 -6.82 4.68 8.90
N LEU A 124 -5.86 5.51 9.35
CA LEU A 124 -4.48 5.07 9.55
C LEU A 124 -4.36 4.00 10.64
N ASP A 125 -5.09 4.15 11.76
CA ASP A 125 -5.15 3.16 12.84
C ASP A 125 -5.71 1.82 12.36
N ARG A 126 -6.75 1.86 11.52
CA ARG A 126 -7.32 0.67 10.90
C ARG A 126 -6.34 -0.01 9.96
N LEU A 127 -5.68 0.74 9.08
CA LEU A 127 -4.69 0.21 8.14
C LEU A 127 -3.51 -0.43 8.89
N GLN A 128 -2.99 0.26 9.91
CA GLN A 128 -1.93 -0.24 10.76
C GLN A 128 -2.34 -1.54 11.47
N SER A 129 -3.53 -1.56 12.08
CA SER A 129 -4.03 -2.72 12.81
C SER A 129 -4.18 -3.95 11.90
N PHE A 130 -4.65 -3.74 10.67
CA PHE A 130 -4.75 -4.79 9.66
C PHE A 130 -3.38 -5.32 9.26
N ALA A 131 -2.44 -4.43 8.91
CA ALA A 131 -1.09 -4.80 8.49
C ALA A 131 -0.31 -5.56 9.59
N GLU A 132 -0.41 -5.10 10.85
CA GLU A 132 0.22 -5.76 11.99
C GLU A 132 -0.47 -7.07 12.41
N PHE A 133 -1.79 -7.17 12.20
CA PHE A 133 -2.49 -8.45 12.32
C PHE A 133 -1.95 -9.44 11.28
N ASP A 134 -1.82 -9.00 10.04
CA ASP A 134 -1.33 -9.82 8.94
C ASP A 134 0.09 -10.32 9.20
N ARG A 135 1.01 -9.44 9.58
CA ARG A 135 2.36 -9.83 9.99
C ARG A 135 2.35 -10.90 11.08
N ARG A 136 1.52 -10.74 12.12
CA ARG A 136 1.41 -11.73 13.21
C ARG A 136 0.88 -13.08 12.74
N GLN A 137 -0.03 -13.11 11.77
CA GLN A 137 -0.52 -14.37 11.20
C GLN A 137 0.55 -15.06 10.36
N TYR A 138 1.32 -14.29 9.59
CA TYR A 138 2.44 -14.80 8.79
C TYR A 138 3.49 -15.46 9.69
N LEU A 139 3.96 -14.75 10.72
CA LEU A 139 4.95 -15.25 11.67
C LEU A 139 4.52 -16.48 12.49
N LYS A 140 3.21 -16.77 12.58
CA LYS A 140 2.71 -18.00 13.23
C LYS A 140 2.75 -19.23 12.32
N ARG A 141 2.82 -19.01 11.01
CA ARG A 141 2.78 -20.06 9.98
C ARG A 141 4.17 -20.38 9.42
N SER A 142 5.12 -19.44 9.53
CA SER A 142 6.56 -19.60 9.23
C SER A 142 7.31 -20.34 10.32
#